data_AF-A0A7S0GGJ6-F1
#
_entry.id   AF-A0A7S0GGJ6-F1
#
_cell.length_a   1.000
_cell.length_b   1.000
_cell.length_c   1.000
_cell.angle_alpha   90.00
_cell.angle_beta   90.00
_cell.angle_gamma   90.00
#
_symmetry.space_group_name_H-M   'P 1'
#
loop_
_entity.id
_entity.type
_entity.pdbx_description
1 polymer ?
#
loop_
_entity_poly.entity_id
_entity_poly.type
_entity_poly.pdbx_seq_one_letter_code
_entity_poly.pdbx_strand_id
1 'polypeptide(L)'
;MLRFHNNLGAEDEWKMWGRLGDPVLHILLRDWADIIVIAPLSAHTLAKLATGSCDDPLSCCMRAWDFGHGTRAAKPVILAPAMNTAMWEHPLTSQQLKTIQSFSDSSRGDNSNVFIVDPQVKTLACGEAGNGALAGVDDIVRITQSCLN
;
A
#
# COMPACT_ATOMS: atom_id res chain seq x y z
N MET A 1 -0.29 -17.15 -9.10
CA MET A 1 0.00 -15.71 -9.20
C MET A 1 -1.23 -15.01 -9.78
N LEU A 2 -2.12 -14.46 -8.95
CA LEU A 2 -3.21 -13.62 -9.46
C LEU A 2 -2.57 -12.33 -10.01
N ARG A 3 -2.66 -12.14 -11.33
CA ARG A 3 -2.31 -10.87 -11.97
C ARG A 3 -3.54 -9.98 -11.88
N PHE A 4 -3.54 -9.01 -10.97
CA PHE A 4 -4.51 -7.91 -11.03
C PHE A 4 -4.11 -6.99 -12.18
N HIS A 5 -4.79 -7.13 -13.31
CA HIS A 5 -4.64 -6.27 -14.49
C HIS A 5 -5.75 -5.23 -14.64
N ASN A 6 -6.72 -5.20 -13.72
CA ASN A 6 -7.84 -4.27 -13.78
C ASN A 6 -7.95 -3.48 -12.48
N ASN A 7 -8.19 -2.17 -12.62
CA ASN A 7 -8.60 -1.28 -11.54
C ASN A 7 -9.84 -1.85 -10.87
N LEU A 8 -9.68 -2.53 -9.73
CA LEU A 8 -10.81 -2.99 -8.93
C LEU A 8 -11.58 -1.75 -8.43
N GLY A 9 -12.85 -1.67 -8.80
CA GLY A 9 -13.73 -0.58 -8.41
C GLY A 9 -14.73 -1.02 -7.35
N ALA A 10 -15.47 -0.04 -6.80
CA ALA A 10 -16.59 -0.32 -5.91
C ALA A 10 -17.62 -1.27 -6.56
N GLU A 11 -17.81 -1.19 -7.88
CA GLU A 11 -18.69 -2.11 -8.61
C GLU A 11 -18.30 -3.58 -8.47
N ASP A 12 -17.01 -3.88 -8.34
CA ASP A 12 -16.56 -5.27 -8.21
C ASP A 12 -16.81 -5.84 -6.81
N GLU A 13 -16.83 -4.99 -5.77
CA GLU A 13 -17.31 -5.36 -4.44
C GLU A 13 -18.79 -5.76 -4.48
N TRP A 14 -19.63 -4.90 -5.06
CA TRP A 14 -21.08 -5.11 -5.08
C TRP A 14 -21.51 -6.24 -6.01
N LYS A 15 -20.71 -6.61 -7.02
CA LYS A 15 -20.95 -7.82 -7.82
C LYS A 15 -20.77 -9.11 -6.99
N MET A 16 -19.90 -9.09 -5.98
CA MET A 16 -19.62 -10.27 -5.15
C MET A 16 -20.51 -10.34 -3.91
N TRP A 17 -21.03 -9.21 -3.45
CA TRP A 17 -21.86 -9.11 -2.26
C TRP A 17 -23.27 -8.61 -2.60
N GLY A 18 -24.26 -9.51 -2.55
CA GLY A 18 -25.67 -9.18 -2.78
C GLY A 18 -26.59 -9.49 -1.59
N ARG A 19 -26.17 -10.38 -0.69
CA ARG A 19 -26.91 -10.76 0.52
C ARG A 19 -25.95 -11.17 1.65
N LEU A 20 -26.50 -11.23 2.87
CA LEU A 20 -25.76 -11.73 4.03
C LEU A 20 -25.26 -13.16 3.78
N GLY A 21 -23.96 -13.38 4.02
CA GLY A 21 -23.29 -14.66 3.79
C GLY A 21 -22.54 -14.74 2.45
N ASP A 22 -22.77 -13.81 1.53
CA ASP A 22 -21.95 -13.70 0.33
C ASP A 22 -20.53 -13.20 0.67
N PRO A 23 -19.51 -13.57 -0.13
CA PRO A 23 -18.16 -13.11 0.08
C PRO A 23 -18.02 -11.58 -0.05
N VAL A 24 -17.17 -11.00 0.79
CA VAL A 24 -16.80 -9.58 0.73
C VAL A 24 -15.42 -9.49 0.08
N LEU A 25 -15.31 -8.80 -1.05
CA LEU A 25 -14.13 -8.87 -1.93
C LEU A 25 -12.85 -8.41 -1.21
N HIS A 26 -12.82 -7.23 -0.60
CA HIS A 26 -11.63 -6.74 0.11
C HIS A 26 -11.18 -7.65 1.27
N ILE A 27 -12.11 -8.35 1.92
CA ILE A 27 -11.78 -9.34 2.96
C ILE A 27 -11.15 -10.59 2.32
N LEU A 28 -11.73 -11.09 1.23
CA LEU A 28 -11.17 -12.22 0.49
C LEU A 28 -9.75 -11.92 -0.04
N LEU A 29 -9.53 -10.73 -0.60
CA LEU A 29 -8.22 -10.31 -1.09
C LEU A 29 -7.20 -10.27 0.03
N ARG A 30 -7.59 -9.71 1.17
CA ARG A 30 -6.77 -9.63 2.38
C ARG A 30 -6.42 -11.00 2.95
N ASP A 31 -7.36 -11.95 2.93
CA ASP A 31 -7.10 -13.31 3.42
C ASP A 31 -6.22 -14.09 2.43
N TRP A 32 -6.44 -13.92 1.12
CA TRP A 32 -5.69 -14.57 0.05
C TRP A 32 -4.23 -14.10 -0.04
N ALA A 33 -3.96 -12.81 0.13
CA ALA A 33 -2.64 -12.24 -0.10
C ALA A 33 -1.69 -12.49 1.09
N ASP A 34 -0.45 -12.90 0.80
CA ASP A 34 0.63 -12.97 1.79
C ASP A 34 1.31 -11.62 2.02
N ILE A 35 1.26 -10.75 1.02
CA ILE A 35 1.92 -9.43 0.95
C ILE A 35 1.05 -8.48 0.14
N ILE A 36 1.09 -7.19 0.48
CA ILE A 36 0.49 -6.12 -0.35
C ILE A 36 1.58 -5.18 -0.85
N VAL A 37 1.53 -4.86 -2.14
CA VAL A 37 2.45 -3.92 -2.79
C VAL A 37 1.63 -2.82 -3.44
N ILE A 38 1.90 -1.56 -3.08
CA ILE A 38 1.24 -0.38 -3.64
C ILE A 38 2.26 0.41 -4.46
N ALA A 39 2.22 0.23 -5.77
CA ALA A 39 3.15 0.83 -6.72
C ALA A 39 2.44 1.18 -8.04
N PRO A 40 2.26 2.48 -8.38
CA PRO A 40 2.62 3.65 -7.59
C PRO A 40 1.68 3.89 -6.41
N LEU A 41 2.22 4.31 -5.27
CA LEU A 41 1.47 4.95 -4.20
C LEU A 41 1.34 6.45 -4.49
N SER A 42 0.16 6.86 -4.94
CA SER A 42 -0.15 8.28 -5.16
C SER A 42 -0.27 9.03 -3.83
N ALA A 43 -0.08 10.36 -3.84
CA ALA A 43 -0.30 11.18 -2.66
C ALA A 43 -1.76 11.12 -2.14
N HIS A 44 -2.73 10.93 -3.03
CA HIS A 44 -4.14 10.78 -2.65
C HIS A 44 -4.38 9.48 -1.89
N THR A 45 -3.87 8.36 -2.41
CA THR A 45 -3.93 7.07 -1.72
C THR A 45 -3.15 7.12 -0.40
N LEU A 46 -1.96 7.74 -0.37
CA LEU A 46 -1.18 7.93 0.86
C LEU A 46 -2.00 8.66 1.93
N ALA A 47 -2.68 9.75 1.56
CA ALA A 47 -3.54 10.49 2.48
C ALA A 47 -4.66 9.62 3.05
N LYS A 48 -5.35 8.86 2.19
CA LYS A 48 -6.44 7.95 2.61
C LYS A 48 -5.97 6.89 3.59
N LEU A 49 -4.83 6.27 3.30
CA LEU A 49 -4.26 5.23 4.16
C LEU A 49 -3.85 5.79 5.53
N ALA A 50 -3.26 6.99 5.55
CA ALA A 50 -2.84 7.63 6.79
C ALA A 50 -4.01 8.12 7.65
N THR A 51 -5.13 8.52 7.05
CA THR A 51 -6.35 8.96 7.78
C THR A 51 -7.33 7.84 8.09
N GLY A 52 -7.12 6.64 7.54
CA GLY A 52 -8.01 5.49 7.73
C GLY A 52 -9.29 5.53 6.90
N SER A 53 -9.31 6.28 5.80
CA SER A 53 -10.42 6.28 4.83
C SER A 53 -10.53 4.92 4.14
N CYS A 54 -11.75 4.43 3.89
CA CYS A 54 -12.04 3.11 3.33
C CYS A 54 -13.28 3.17 2.40
N ASP A 55 -13.10 3.78 1.24
CA ASP A 55 -14.13 4.11 0.25
C ASP A 55 -13.86 3.47 -1.12
N ASP A 56 -12.76 2.71 -1.26
CA ASP A 56 -12.45 1.88 -2.43
C ASP A 56 -11.87 0.52 -1.99
N PRO A 57 -11.85 -0.50 -2.87
CA PRO A 57 -11.40 -1.84 -2.48
C PRO A 57 -9.97 -1.90 -1.93
N LEU A 58 -9.06 -1.05 -2.43
CA LEU A 58 -7.66 -0.99 -1.96
C LEU A 58 -7.59 -0.46 -0.53
N SER A 59 -8.25 0.67 -0.26
CA SER A 59 -8.27 1.32 1.04
C SER A 59 -9.04 0.49 2.08
N CYS A 60 -10.13 -0.17 1.68
CA CYS A 60 -10.82 -1.17 2.51
C CYS A 60 -9.92 -2.36 2.84
N CYS A 61 -9.23 -2.93 1.85
CA CYS A 61 -8.31 -4.05 2.05
C CYS A 61 -7.17 -3.68 3.01
N MET A 62 -6.56 -2.50 2.81
CA MET A 62 -5.50 -2.00 3.68
C MET A 62 -5.99 -1.72 5.11
N ARG A 63 -7.23 -1.22 5.27
CA ARG A 63 -7.83 -1.00 6.59
C ARG A 63 -8.08 -2.31 7.35
N ALA A 64 -8.35 -3.39 6.63
CA ALA A 64 -8.54 -4.74 7.17
C ALA A 64 -7.24 -5.56 7.27
N TRP A 65 -6.10 -4.98 6.88
CA TRP A 65 -4.83 -5.69 6.74
C TRP A 65 -4.30 -6.24 8.07
N ASP A 66 -3.54 -7.32 7.97
CA ASP A 66 -2.92 -7.99 9.11
C ASP A 66 -1.65 -7.26 9.56
N PHE A 67 -1.77 -6.35 10.54
CA PHE A 67 -0.63 -5.69 11.17
C PHE A 67 -0.08 -6.42 12.41
N GLY A 68 -0.57 -7.63 12.72
CA GLY A 68 -0.09 -8.41 13.87
C GLY A 68 -0.95 -8.31 15.14
N HIS A 69 -2.16 -7.75 15.06
CA HIS A 69 -3.06 -7.69 16.21
C HIS A 69 -3.75 -9.04 16.49
N GLY A 70 -3.77 -9.44 17.77
CA GLY A 70 -4.47 -10.64 18.24
C GLY A 70 -3.76 -11.94 17.86
N THR A 71 -4.47 -12.86 17.22
CA THR A 71 -3.96 -14.19 16.84
C THR A 71 -3.39 -14.25 15.41
N ARG A 72 -3.44 -13.15 14.65
CA ARG A 72 -3.02 -13.11 13.25
C ARG A 72 -1.58 -12.63 13.15
N ALA A 73 -0.77 -13.30 12.34
CA ALA A 73 0.59 -12.86 12.05
C ALA A 73 0.57 -11.60 11.18
N ALA A 74 1.49 -10.67 11.44
CA ALA A 74 1.66 -9.49 10.60
C ALA A 74 2.07 -9.91 9.18
N LYS A 75 1.38 -9.36 8.17
CA LYS A 75 1.69 -9.54 6.74
C LYS A 75 2.46 -8.32 6.22
N PRO A 76 3.47 -8.48 5.35
CA PRO A 76 4.25 -7.35 4.86
C PRO A 76 3.44 -6.38 3.99
N VAL A 77 3.80 -5.10 4.07
CA VAL A 77 3.26 -3.99 3.27
C VAL A 77 4.43 -3.29 2.59
N ILE A 78 4.43 -3.25 1.26
CA ILE A 78 5.42 -2.50 0.47
C ILE A 78 4.74 -1.29 -0.16
N LEU A 79 5.26 -0.10 0.13
CA LEU A 79 4.77 1.17 -0.38
C LEU A 79 5.82 1.77 -1.31
N ALA A 80 5.49 2.04 -2.56
CA ALA A 80 6.39 2.71 -3.51
C ALA A 80 5.77 4.05 -3.94
N PRO A 81 6.00 5.14 -3.19
CA PRO A 81 5.48 6.46 -3.51
C PRO A 81 5.90 6.92 -4.91
N ALA A 82 4.96 7.53 -5.63
CA ALA A 82 5.27 8.26 -6.86
C ALA A 82 4.34 9.47 -6.99
N MET A 83 4.94 10.66 -7.02
CA MET A 83 4.25 11.94 -7.08
C MET A 83 5.21 13.03 -7.55
N ASN A 84 4.69 14.19 -7.94
CA ASN A 84 5.53 15.33 -8.28
C ASN A 84 6.44 15.74 -7.10
N THR A 85 7.62 16.31 -7.37
CA THR A 85 8.57 16.78 -6.34
C THR A 85 7.95 17.66 -5.28
N ALA A 86 7.12 18.64 -5.68
CA ALA A 86 6.48 19.53 -4.72
C ALA A 86 5.51 18.79 -3.78
N MET A 87 4.89 17.70 -4.26
CA MET A 87 4.07 16.84 -3.42
C MET A 87 4.94 15.96 -2.50
N TRP A 88 6.07 15.45 -3.01
CA TRP A 88 7.00 14.64 -2.23
C TRP A 88 7.62 15.43 -1.06
N GLU A 89 8.05 16.66 -1.32
CA GLU A 89 8.65 17.58 -0.34
C GLU A 89 7.61 18.19 0.61
N HIS A 90 6.32 18.02 0.33
CA HIS A 90 5.26 18.54 1.20
C HIS A 90 5.32 17.88 2.58
N PRO A 91 5.25 18.65 3.70
CA PRO A 91 5.34 18.10 5.06
C PRO A 91 4.38 16.96 5.35
N LEU A 92 3.15 17.04 4.82
CA LEU A 92 2.14 15.98 4.95
C LEU A 92 2.63 14.63 4.41
N THR A 93 3.38 14.60 3.32
CA THR A 93 3.86 13.33 2.75
C THR A 93 4.75 12.61 3.74
N SER A 94 5.74 13.32 4.32
CA SER A 94 6.62 12.74 5.33
C SER A 94 5.87 12.34 6.62
N GLN A 95 4.86 13.12 7.03
CA GLN A 95 4.05 12.82 8.21
C GLN A 95 3.17 11.58 7.99
N GLN A 96 2.51 11.48 6.84
CA GLN A 96 1.64 10.36 6.47
C GLN A 96 2.43 9.06 6.32
N LEU A 97 3.62 9.11 5.72
CA LEU A 97 4.52 7.95 5.64
C LEU A 97 4.91 7.46 7.04
N LYS A 98 5.29 8.38 7.95
CA LYS A 98 5.60 8.04 9.35
C LYS A 98 4.40 7.43 10.08
N THR A 99 3.20 7.97 9.87
CA THR A 99 1.96 7.40 10.44
C THR A 99 1.78 5.96 10.00
N ILE A 100 1.91 5.66 8.70
CA ILE A 100 1.71 4.29 8.21
C ILE A 100 2.82 3.35 8.71
N GLN A 101 4.07 3.80 8.75
CA GLN A 101 5.17 3.03 9.35
C GLN A 101 4.92 2.70 10.83
N SER A 102 4.26 3.61 11.57
CA SER A 102 3.92 3.38 12.97
C SER A 102 2.86 2.28 13.19
N PHE A 103 2.17 1.83 12.13
CA PHE A 103 1.22 0.70 12.23
C PHE A 103 1.93 -0.64 12.39
N SER A 104 3.25 -0.69 12.16
CA SER A 104 4.01 -1.91 12.34
C SER A 104 3.98 -2.40 13.79
N ASP A 105 3.94 -3.71 13.98
CA ASP A 105 3.95 -4.33 15.31
C ASP A 105 5.32 -4.20 15.99
N SER A 106 5.43 -3.22 16.88
CA SER A 106 6.64 -2.99 17.69
C SER A 106 6.96 -4.12 18.67
N SER A 107 6.03 -5.07 18.92
CA SER A 107 6.26 -6.19 19.85
C SER A 107 7.11 -7.32 19.26
N ARG A 108 7.37 -7.30 17.94
CA ARG A 108 8.18 -8.28 17.22
C ARG A 108 9.68 -7.96 17.14
N GLY A 109 10.17 -6.92 17.82
CA GLY A 109 11.55 -6.44 17.72
C GLY A 109 11.73 -5.46 16.56
N ASP A 110 12.96 -5.28 16.07
CA ASP A 110 13.33 -4.28 15.03
C ASP A 110 12.77 -4.58 13.61
N ASN A 111 11.99 -5.64 13.45
CA ASN A 111 11.48 -6.05 12.14
C ASN A 111 10.12 -5.40 11.85
N SER A 112 10.16 -4.21 11.24
CA SER A 112 8.97 -3.57 10.68
C SER A 112 8.30 -4.47 9.62
N ASN A 113 6.97 -4.58 9.61
CA ASN A 113 6.23 -5.19 8.49
C ASN A 113 5.79 -4.19 7.42
N VAL A 114 6.13 -2.91 7.58
CA VAL A 114 5.86 -1.84 6.60
C VAL A 114 7.17 -1.33 6.03
N PHE A 115 7.29 -1.38 4.70
CA PHE A 115 8.50 -1.02 3.96
C PHE A 115 8.17 0.06 2.94
N ILE A 116 8.95 1.14 2.94
CA ILE A 116 8.86 2.22 1.95
C ILE A 116 10.01 2.04 0.96
N VAL A 117 9.68 2.00 -0.32
CA VAL A 117 10.65 2.05 -1.41
C VAL A 117 10.73 3.50 -1.88
N ASP A 118 11.80 4.19 -1.50
CA ASP A 118 11.95 5.61 -1.79
C ASP A 118 11.87 5.91 -3.30
N PRO A 119 11.26 7.03 -3.68
CA PRO A 119 11.23 7.47 -5.06
C PRO A 119 12.64 7.80 -5.57
N GLN A 120 12.78 7.82 -6.89
CA GLN A 120 14.03 8.16 -7.57
C GLN A 120 14.00 9.57 -8.14
N VAL A 121 15.18 10.16 -8.29
CA VAL A 121 15.36 11.39 -9.07
C VAL A 121 15.37 11.04 -10.54
N LYS A 122 14.34 11.45 -11.28
CA LYS A 122 14.25 11.33 -12.74
C LYS A 122 13.63 12.59 -13.33
N THR A 123 13.67 12.73 -14.65
CA THR A 123 12.83 13.71 -15.35
C THR A 123 11.37 13.34 -15.14
N LEU A 124 10.64 14.22 -14.47
CA LEU A 124 9.22 14.03 -14.18
C LEU A 124 8.35 14.42 -15.38
N ALA A 125 7.05 14.12 -15.30
CA ALA A 125 6.10 14.46 -16.37
C ALA A 125 6.03 15.97 -16.70
N CYS A 126 6.47 16.85 -15.78
CA CYS A 126 6.58 18.29 -16.00
C CYS A 126 7.85 18.72 -16.78
N GLY A 127 8.78 17.80 -17.06
CA GLY A 127 10.03 18.08 -17.76
C GLY A 127 11.21 18.46 -16.86
N GLU A 128 10.98 18.63 -15.56
CA GLU A 128 12.03 18.93 -14.58
C GLU A 128 12.62 17.64 -13.97
N ALA A 129 13.93 17.63 -13.72
CA ALA A 129 14.56 16.59 -12.93
C ALA A 129 14.22 16.81 -11.45
N GLY A 130 13.56 15.83 -10.83
CA GLY A 130 13.03 15.99 -9.49
C GLY A 130 12.89 14.67 -8.75
N ASN A 131 12.95 14.74 -7.42
CA ASN A 131 12.73 13.58 -6.55
C ASN A 131 11.22 13.30 -6.47
N GLY A 132 10.79 12.06 -6.69
CA GLY A 132 9.35 11.72 -6.68
C GLY A 132 8.93 10.75 -7.79
N ALA A 133 9.84 10.41 -8.72
CA ALA A 133 9.56 9.37 -9.70
C ALA A 133 9.48 8.00 -9.01
N LEU A 134 8.65 7.11 -9.54
CA LEU A 134 8.56 5.75 -9.02
C LEU A 134 9.94 5.07 -9.00
N ALA A 135 10.20 4.35 -7.93
CA ALA A 135 11.38 3.49 -7.80
C ALA A 135 11.52 2.53 -8.99
N GLY A 136 12.74 2.04 -9.24
CA GLY A 136 12.95 1.00 -10.24
C GLY A 136 12.10 -0.24 -9.92
N VAL A 137 11.50 -0.84 -10.94
CA VAL A 137 10.71 -2.07 -10.76
C VAL A 137 11.56 -3.16 -10.10
N ASP A 138 12.83 -3.26 -10.47
CA ASP A 138 13.78 -4.21 -9.87
C ASP A 138 13.99 -3.98 -8.36
N ASP A 139 13.99 -2.71 -7.91
CA ASP A 139 14.11 -2.38 -6.49
C ASP A 139 12.86 -2.79 -5.72
N ILE A 140 11.67 -2.52 -6.28
CA ILE A 140 10.38 -2.92 -5.69
C ILE A 140 10.30 -4.45 -5.60
N VAL A 141 10.65 -5.16 -6.68
CA VAL A 141 10.65 -6.62 -6.73
C VAL A 141 11.63 -7.20 -5.72
N ARG A 142 12.86 -6.67 -5.66
CA ARG A 142 13.89 -7.11 -4.72
C ARG A 142 13.43 -7.01 -3.26
N ILE A 143 12.86 -5.87 -2.88
CA ILE A 143 12.33 -5.66 -1.52
C ILE A 143 11.15 -6.61 -1.26
N THR A 144 10.22 -6.71 -2.20
CA THR A 144 9.06 -7.61 -2.09
C THR A 144 9.51 -9.06 -1.85
N GLN A 145 10.49 -9.54 -2.61
CA GLN A 145 11.05 -10.89 -2.46
C GLN A 145 11.73 -11.09 -1.11
N SER A 146 12.44 -10.08 -0.58
CA SER A 146 13.08 -10.19 0.74
C SER A 146 12.11 -10.32 1.90
N CYS A 147 10.84 -9.95 1.70
CA CYS A 147 9.78 -10.05 2.70
C CYS A 147 8.94 -11.34 2.58
N LEU A 148 9.08 -12.09 1.49
CA LEU A 148 8.42 -13.37 1.27
C LEU A 148 9.38 -14.49 1.68
N ASN A 149 8.95 -15.33 2.63
CA ASN A 149 9.71 -16.51 3.06
C ASN A 149 9.66 -17.62 2.01
#